data_AF-A0A2E8U0J4-F1
#
_entry.id   AF-A0A2E8U0J4-F1
#
_cell.length_a   1.000
_cell.length_b   1.000
_cell.length_c   1.000
_cell.angle_alpha   90.00
_cell.angle_beta   90.00
_cell.angle_gamma   90.00
#
_symmetry.space_group_name_H-M   'P 1'
#
loop_
_entity.id
_entity.type
_entity.pdbx_description
1 polymer ?
#
loop_
_entity_poly.entity_id
_entity_poly.type
_entity_poly.pdbx_seq_one_letter_code
_entity_poly.pdbx_strand_id
1 'polypeptide(L)' 'MNGVVELSPALPITAIIAFASIGLVISGIVMLRSGPGAVWRASVTLAISIMLLNPKIINEQREPQSDVVTVIVDRT' A
#
# COMPACT_ATOMS: atom_id res chain seq x y z
N MET A 1 14.07 -14.03 -6.04
CA MET A 1 13.75 -12.60 -5.86
C MET A 1 13.48 -12.41 -4.37
N ASN A 2 14.42 -11.82 -3.62
CA ASN A 2 14.29 -11.63 -2.17
C ASN A 2 13.85 -10.19 -1.86
N GLY A 3 12.87 -9.66 -2.61
CA GLY A 3 12.37 -8.31 -2.42
C GLY A 3 11.34 -8.26 -1.30
N VAL A 4 11.41 -7.24 -0.44
CA VAL A 4 10.39 -6.98 0.58
C VAL A 4 9.34 -6.04 -0.02
N VAL A 5 8.06 -6.32 0.24
CA VAL A 5 6.96 -5.42 -0.16
C VAL A 5 6.78 -4.39 0.95
N GLU A 6 7.08 -3.13 0.66
CA GLU A 6 6.81 -2.00 1.53
C GLU A 6 5.60 -1.22 0.99
N LEU A 7 4.69 -0.83 1.88
CA LEU A 7 3.61 0.09 1.55
C LEU A 7 4.08 1.50 1.91
N SER A 8 4.21 2.37 0.91
CA SER A 8 4.60 3.77 1.11
C SER A 8 3.48 4.69 0.59
N PRO A 9 2.37 4.84 1.34
CA PRO A 9 1.17 5.51 0.87
C PRO A 9 1.44 6.92 0.34
N ALA A 10 0.88 7.24 -0.82
CA ALA A 10 1.02 8.57 -1.44
C ALA A 10 0.25 9.67 -0.67
N LEU A 11 -0.69 9.27 0.20
CA LEU A 11 -1.51 10.13 1.04
C LEU A 11 -1.61 9.55 2.45
N PRO A 12 -2.03 10.34 3.46
CA PRO A 12 -2.34 9.82 4.78
C PRO A 12 -3.30 8.62 4.70
N ILE A 13 -2.95 7.52 5.36
CA ILE A 13 -3.72 6.27 5.28
C ILE A 13 -5.19 6.47 5.67
N THR A 14 -5.45 7.35 6.64
CA THR A 14 -6.79 7.72 7.08
C THR A 14 -7.61 8.34 5.95
N ALA A 15 -7.01 9.17 5.10
CA ALA A 15 -7.69 9.77 3.97
C ALA A 15 -8.04 8.72 2.91
N ILE A 16 -7.11 7.81 2.60
CA ILE A 16 -7.34 6.71 1.65
C ILE A 16 -8.51 5.84 2.14
N ILE A 17 -8.51 5.43 3.41
CA ILE A 17 -9.58 4.62 4.00
C ILE A 17 -10.91 5.37 3.97
N ALA A 18 -10.92 6.65 4.35
CA ALA A 18 -12.13 7.47 4.34
C ALA A 18 -12.75 7.55 2.93
N PHE A 19 -11.97 7.93 1.92
CA PHE A 19 -12.49 8.03 0.55
C PHE A 19 -12.86 6.67 -0.07
N ALA A 20 -12.05 5.63 0.18
CA ALA A 20 -12.35 4.27 -0.28
C ALA A 20 -13.67 3.77 0.31
N SER A 21 -13.88 3.96 1.62
CA SER A 21 -15.12 3.54 2.30
C SER A 21 -16.34 4.26 1.76
N ILE A 22 -16.27 5.58 1.58
CA ILE A 22 -17.38 6.37 1.00
C ILE A 22 -17.68 5.90 -0.43
N GLY A 23 -16.66 5.74 -1.27
CA GLY A 23 -16.82 5.31 -2.65
C GLY A 23 -17.44 3.91 -2.77
N LEU A 24 -17.03 2.98 -1.90
CA LEU A 24 -17.57 1.63 -1.84
C LEU A 24 -19.01 1.61 -1.33
N VAL A 25 -19.36 2.41 -0.32
CA VAL A 25 -20.74 2.52 0.19
C VAL A 25 -21.66 3.03 -0.91
N ILE A 26 -21.27 4.12 -1.60
CA ILE A 26 -22.06 4.67 -2.71
C ILE A 26 -22.21 3.64 -3.83
N SER A 27 -21.11 3.00 -4.22
CA SER A 27 -21.13 1.98 -5.28
C SER A 27 -21.99 0.78 -4.90
N GLY A 28 -21.97 0.35 -3.64
CA GLY A 28 -22.83 -0.71 -3.10
C GLY A 28 -24.32 -0.34 -3.14
N ILE A 29 -24.67 0.87 -2.71
CA ILE A 29 -26.06 1.37 -2.79
C ILE A 29 -26.53 1.42 -4.24
N VAL A 30 -25.68 1.87 -5.18
CA VAL A 30 -25.99 1.90 -6.61
C VAL A 30 -26.09 0.49 -7.17
N MET A 31 -25.25 -0.45 -6.75
CA MET A 31 -25.31 -1.84 -7.21
C MET A 31 -26.61 -2.54 -6.81
N LEU A 32 -27.17 -2.18 -5.65
CA LEU A 32 -28.51 -2.65 -5.24
C LEU A 32 -29.66 -2.06 -6.08
N ARG A 33 -29.41 -0.95 -6.79
CA ARG A 33 -30.43 -0.21 -7.56
C ARG A 33 -30.23 -0.21 -9.07
N SER A 34 -29.05 -0.55 -9.57
CA SER A 34 -28.63 -0.30 -10.95
C SER A 34 -27.85 -1.49 -11.51
N GLY A 35 -27.82 -1.56 -12.85
CA GLY A 35 -27.15 -2.62 -13.60
C GLY A 35 -25.61 -2.60 -13.54
N PRO A 36 -24.93 -3.29 -14.48
CA PRO A 36 -23.52 -3.70 -14.37
C PRO A 36 -22.49 -2.57 -14.19
N GLY A 37 -22.86 -1.30 -14.48
CA GLY A 37 -21.98 -0.15 -14.27
C GLY A 37 -21.55 0.08 -12.82
N ALA A 38 -22.32 -0.41 -11.83
CA ALA A 38 -21.95 -0.29 -10.43
C ALA A 38 -20.72 -1.14 -10.06
N VAL A 39 -20.58 -2.32 -10.68
CA VAL A 39 -19.41 -3.20 -10.50
C VAL A 39 -18.15 -2.50 -10.99
N TRP A 40 -18.22 -1.84 -12.16
CA TRP A 40 -17.08 -1.11 -12.69
C TRP A 40 -16.66 0.05 -11.78
N ARG A 41 -17.62 0.78 -11.22
CA ARG A 41 -17.34 1.86 -10.26
C ARG A 41 -16.61 1.33 -9.03
N ALA A 42 -17.08 0.24 -8.44
CA ALA A 42 -16.42 -0.39 -7.28
C ALA A 42 -15.00 -0.86 -7.64
N SER A 43 -14.82 -1.51 -8.79
CA SER A 43 -13.50 -1.97 -9.25
C SER A 43 -12.52 -0.81 -9.44
N VAL A 44 -12.96 0.30 -10.06
CA VAL A 44 -12.12 1.49 -10.25
C VAL A 44 -11.78 2.15 -8.91
N THR A 45 -12.75 2.27 -7.99
CA THR A 45 -12.49 2.77 -6.64
C THR A 45 -11.43 1.95 -5.91
N LEU A 46 -11.50 0.62 -5.99
CA LEU A 46 -10.49 -0.27 -5.41
C LEU A 46 -9.14 -0.11 -6.10
N ALA A 47 -9.10 -0.08 -7.43
CA ALA A 47 -7.86 0.07 -8.19
C ALA A 47 -7.13 1.36 -7.83
N ILE A 48 -7.84 2.49 -7.76
CA ILE A 48 -7.26 3.79 -7.35
C ILE A 48 -6.78 3.72 -5.90
N SER A 49 -7.55 3.11 -4.99
CA SER A 49 -7.15 3.00 -3.58
C SER A 49 -5.87 2.18 -3.41
N ILE A 50 -5.75 1.07 -4.14
CA ILE A 50 -4.53 0.24 -4.15
C ILE A 50 -3.36 1.02 -4.75
N MET A 51 -3.58 1.76 -5.84
CA MET A 51 -2.55 2.63 -6.41
C MET A 51 -2.05 3.66 -5.39
N LEU A 52 -2.94 4.25 -4.59
CA LEU A 52 -2.59 5.23 -3.55
C LEU A 52 -1.80 4.60 -2.39
N LEU A 53 -1.99 3.31 -2.10
CA LEU A 53 -1.14 2.59 -1.14
C LEU A 53 0.30 2.46 -1.62
N ASN A 54 0.52 2.55 -2.95
CA ASN A 54 1.84 2.59 -3.58
C ASN A 54 2.78 1.48 -3.08
N PRO A 55 2.44 0.20 -3.36
CA PRO A 55 3.27 -0.93 -2.99
C PRO A 55 4.59 -0.89 -3.77
N LYS A 56 5.70 -0.83 -3.06
CA LYS A 56 7.04 -0.83 -3.64
C LYS A 56 7.73 -2.15 -3.30
N ILE A 57 8.35 -2.75 -4.30
CA ILE A 57 9.26 -3.88 -4.10
C ILE A 57 10.63 -3.29 -3.89
N ILE A 58 11.11 -3.32 -2.65
CA ILE A 58 12.43 -2.82 -2.30
C ILE A 58 13.37 -4.02 -2.27
N ASN A 59 14.39 -3.96 -3.12
CA ASN A 59 15.53 -4.86 -3.03
C ASN A 59 16.56 -4.17 -2.14
N GLU A 60 16.64 -4.58 -0.88
CA GLU A 60 17.71 -4.11 0.00
C GLU A 60 19.05 -4.62 -0.55
N GLN A 61 19.82 -3.74 -1.20
CA GLN A 61 21.22 -4.01 -1.52
C GLN A 61 22.01 -3.92 -0.21
N ARG A 62 22.19 -5.05 0.45
CA ARG A 62 23.13 -5.18 1.57
C ARG A 62 24.53 -5.40 1.02
N GLU A 63 25.12 -4.35 0.46
CA GLU A 63 26.56 -4.33 0.23
C GLU A 63 27.26 -4.16 1.59
N PRO A 64 28.15 -5.08 1.98
CA PRO A 64 28.92 -4.91 3.20
C PRO A 64 29.78 -3.66 3.07
N GLN A 65 29.45 -2.63 3.84
CA GLN A 65 30.28 -1.43 3.93
C GLN A 65 31.61 -1.80 4.59
N SER A 66 32.68 -1.83 3.80
CA SER A 66 34.04 -2.21 4.25
C SER A 66 34.63 -1.27 5.30
N ASP A 67 34.04 -0.08 5.45
CA ASP A 67 34.51 0.96 6.38
C ASP A 67 33.94 0.84 7.80
N VAL A 68 32.99 -0.07 8.05
CA VAL A 68 32.38 -0.24 9.38
C VAL A 68 32.81 -1.58 9.98
N VAL A 69 33.71 -1.53 10.96
CA VAL A 69 34.11 -2.71 11.74
C VAL A 69 33.27 -2.80 13.03
N THR A 70 32.60 -3.93 13.23
CA THR A 70 31.90 -4.21 14.49
C THR A 70 32.92 -4.60 15.56
N VAL A 71 33.12 -3.74 16.57
CA VAL A 71 33.96 -4.04 17.73
C VAL A 71 33.08 -4.54 18.88
N ILE A 72 33.27 -5.79 19.30
CA ILE A 72 32.64 -6.34 20.51
C ILE A 72 33.59 -6.07 21.67
N VAL A 73 33.18 -5.20 22.59
CA VAL A 73 33.94 -4.93 23.84
C VAL A 73 33.24 -5.69 24.96
N ASP A 74 33.88 -6.75 25.43
CA ASP A 74 33.49 -7.40 26.67
C ASP A 74 33.96 -6.57 27.87
N ARG A 75 33.07 -6.32 28.82
CA ARG A 75 33.41 -5.63 30.07
C ARG A 75 33.28 -6.64 31.20
N THR A 76 34.43 -7.07 31.72
CA THR A 76 34.53 -7.89 32.93
C THR A 76 34.32 -7.04 34.18
#